data_AF-A0A817MJ10-F1
#
_entry.id   AF-A0A817MJ10-F1
#
_cell.length_a   1.000
_cell.length_b   1.000
_cell.length_c   1.000
_cell.angle_alpha   90.00
_cell.angle_beta   90.00
_cell.angle_gamma   90.00
#
_symmetry.space_group_name_H-M   'P 1'
#
loop_
_entity.id
_entity.type
_entity.pdbx_description
1 polymer ?
#
loop_
_entity_poly.entity_id
_entity_poly.type
_entity_poly.pdbx_seq_one_letter_code
_entity_poly.pdbx_strand_id
1 'polypeptide(L)'
;MATVNESNICSICNKPSVKYFCIGCKKYFCPKDFKEHEQELSIKFDNEIVRSHDELLDQIQKLEKSNYFSLDLFDQIEEWKKIIINKIEKVAERAHHELIQLIDKQRIKITKQLEPITKEIRYLQEEENFLENDIDRLKEKLEEIQKTLEQFIQKDTNNTIIIYNDQVDWNRLIYIQEEQQNCK
;
A
#
# COMPACT_ATOMS: atom_id res chain seq x y z
N MET A 1 32.05 35.56 -76.14
CA MET A 1 30.83 35.80 -75.33
C MET A 1 31.03 35.05 -74.02
N ALA A 2 31.08 35.78 -72.90
CA ALA A 2 31.43 35.24 -71.60
C ALA A 2 30.28 34.42 -71.01
N THR A 3 30.55 33.16 -70.65
CA THR A 3 29.66 32.30 -69.88
C THR A 3 29.59 32.81 -68.45
N VAL A 4 28.42 33.31 -68.05
CA VAL A 4 28.13 33.72 -66.66
C VAL A 4 28.04 32.45 -65.82
N ASN A 5 29.04 32.21 -64.96
CA ASN A 5 28.94 31.22 -63.89
C ASN A 5 27.75 31.60 -63.00
N GLU A 6 26.71 30.76 -62.97
CA GLU A 6 25.52 30.89 -62.11
C GLU A 6 25.85 30.88 -60.60
N SER A 7 27.11 30.69 -60.22
CA SER A 7 27.58 30.51 -58.85
C SER A 7 27.94 31.80 -58.10
N ASN A 8 27.83 32.99 -58.70
CA ASN A 8 28.43 34.24 -58.18
C ASN A 8 27.48 35.32 -57.62
N ILE A 9 26.20 34.99 -57.43
CA ILE A 9 25.18 35.96 -56.99
C ILE A 9 24.65 35.65 -55.56
N CYS A 10 24.39 36.67 -54.73
CA CYS A 10 23.74 36.49 -53.42
C CYS A 10 22.30 35.99 -53.57
N SER A 11 21.90 34.99 -52.78
CA SER A 11 20.58 34.34 -52.89
C SER A 11 19.40 35.21 -52.43
N ILE A 12 19.66 36.35 -51.77
CA ILE A 12 18.63 37.31 -51.30
C ILE A 12 18.63 38.56 -52.16
N CYS A 13 19.75 39.30 -52.22
CA CYS A 13 19.78 40.61 -52.90
C CYS A 13 20.25 40.58 -54.37
N ASN A 14 20.61 39.42 -54.89
CA ASN A 14 21.14 39.22 -56.24
C ASN A 14 22.35 40.07 -56.65
N LYS A 15 23.14 40.57 -55.68
CA LYS A 15 24.35 41.35 -55.96
C LYS A 15 25.60 40.46 -56.03
N PRO A 16 26.57 40.76 -56.92
CA PRO A 16 27.88 40.14 -56.90
C PRO A 16 28.73 40.75 -55.77
N SER A 17 29.13 39.94 -54.78
CA SER A 17 29.97 40.34 -53.65
C SER A 17 30.80 39.17 -53.13
N VAL A 18 31.75 39.42 -52.20
CA VAL A 18 32.38 38.35 -51.40
C VAL A 18 31.29 37.57 -50.65
N LYS A 19 31.39 36.24 -50.60
CA LYS A 19 30.28 35.36 -50.16
C LYS A 19 30.63 34.53 -48.93
N TYR A 20 29.65 34.38 -48.06
CA TYR A 20 29.58 33.31 -47.06
C TYR A 20 28.61 32.24 -47.55
N PHE A 21 28.96 30.97 -47.36
CA PHE A 21 28.12 29.82 -47.71
C PHE A 21 27.51 29.22 -46.43
N CYS A 22 26.18 29.19 -46.35
CA CYS A 22 25.49 28.52 -45.25
C CYS A 22 25.32 27.04 -45.59
N ILE A 23 25.94 26.15 -44.81
CA ILE A 23 25.87 24.69 -44.99
C ILE A 23 24.44 24.18 -44.77
N GLY A 24 23.72 24.76 -43.80
CA GLY A 24 22.34 24.36 -43.46
C GLY A 24 21.34 24.67 -44.58
N CYS A 25 21.41 25.89 -45.13
CA CYS A 25 20.49 26.31 -46.20
C CYS A 25 20.99 25.99 -47.61
N LYS A 26 22.27 25.57 -47.77
CA LYS A 26 22.96 25.36 -49.05
C LYS A 26 22.87 26.57 -50.00
N LYS A 27 22.97 27.78 -49.44
CA LYS A 27 22.84 29.06 -50.17
C LYS A 27 24.04 29.97 -49.92
N TYR A 28 24.34 30.82 -50.91
CA TYR A 28 25.37 31.85 -50.80
C TYR A 28 24.75 33.20 -50.45
N PHE A 29 25.37 33.91 -49.51
CA PHE A 29 24.92 35.21 -49.01
C PHE A 29 26.05 36.25 -49.09
N CYS A 30 25.70 37.51 -49.30
CA CYS A 30 26.63 38.61 -49.06
C CYS A 30 26.82 38.82 -47.55
N PRO A 31 27.87 39.53 -47.08
CA PRO A 31 28.14 39.67 -45.65
C PRO A 31 26.99 40.31 -44.87
N LYS A 32 26.25 41.24 -45.50
CA LYS A 32 25.08 41.89 -44.91
C LYS A 32 23.93 40.89 -44.72
N ASP A 33 23.51 40.25 -45.81
CA ASP A 33 22.38 39.31 -45.82
C ASP A 33 22.69 38.04 -45.01
N PHE A 34 23.97 37.66 -44.88
CA PHE A 34 24.40 36.54 -44.03
C PHE A 34 24.18 36.86 -42.55
N LYS A 35 24.49 38.09 -42.13
CA LYS A 35 24.25 38.55 -40.75
C LYS A 35 22.76 38.62 -40.43
N GLU A 36 21.95 39.08 -41.38
CA GLU A 36 20.49 39.08 -41.25
C GLU A 36 19.96 37.64 -41.12
N HIS A 37 20.45 36.72 -41.96
CA HIS A 37 20.10 35.29 -41.88
C HIS A 37 20.47 34.65 -40.52
N GLU A 38 21.65 34.96 -39.98
CA GLU A 38 22.08 34.48 -38.66
C GLU A 38 21.18 35.02 -37.54
N GLN A 39 20.79 36.30 -37.63
CA GLN A 39 19.85 36.90 -36.68
C GLN A 39 18.45 36.25 -36.75
N GLU A 40 17.94 36.00 -37.95
CA GLU A 40 16.67 35.27 -38.13
C GLU A 40 16.72 33.88 -37.52
N LEU A 41 17.83 33.15 -37.69
CA LEU A 41 18.03 31.84 -37.08
C LEU A 41 18.05 31.90 -35.55
N SER A 42 18.75 32.89 -34.97
CA SER A 42 18.77 33.09 -33.51
C SER A 42 17.37 33.35 -32.97
N ILE A 43 16.62 34.27 -33.62
CA ILE A 43 15.25 34.59 -33.23
C ILE A 43 14.36 33.36 -33.32
N LYS A 44 14.51 32.55 -34.37
CA LYS A 44 13.73 31.32 -34.55
C LYS A 44 14.06 30.29 -33.48
N PHE A 45 15.34 30.11 -33.15
CA PHE A 45 15.77 29.19 -32.10
C PHE A 45 15.23 29.60 -30.73
N ASP A 46 15.31 30.88 -30.38
CA ASP A 46 14.78 31.39 -29.12
C ASP A 46 13.25 31.22 -29.05
N ASN A 47 12.52 31.54 -30.12
CA ASN A 47 11.07 31.51 -30.13
C ASN A 47 10.46 30.10 -30.22
N GLU A 48 11.08 29.19 -30.98
CA GLU A 48 10.53 27.86 -31.23
C GLU A 48 11.10 26.81 -30.27
N ILE A 49 12.40 26.88 -29.97
CA ILE A 49 13.07 25.84 -29.18
C ILE A 49 13.17 26.25 -27.72
N VAL A 50 13.77 27.41 -27.42
CA VAL A 50 14.01 27.84 -26.03
C VAL A 50 12.67 28.07 -25.33
N ARG A 51 11.73 28.78 -25.96
CA ARG A 51 10.40 28.99 -25.39
C ARG A 51 9.66 27.68 -25.14
N SER A 52 9.67 26.74 -26.09
CA SER A 52 9.00 25.44 -25.91
C SER A 52 9.64 24.61 -24.80
N HIS A 53 10.98 24.64 -24.71
CA HIS A 53 11.71 24.00 -23.63
C HIS A 53 11.32 24.57 -22.26
N ASP A 54 11.30 25.90 -22.13
CA ASP A 54 10.97 26.56 -20.87
C ASP A 54 9.50 26.36 -20.48
N GLU A 55 8.58 26.35 -21.45
CA GLU A 55 7.18 25.99 -21.24
C GLU A 55 7.02 24.56 -20.72
N LEU A 56 7.79 23.60 -21.26
CA LEU A 56 7.78 22.21 -20.78
C LEU A 56 8.36 22.10 -19.37
N LEU A 57 9.47 22.79 -19.08
CA LEU A 57 10.04 22.82 -17.73
C LEU A 57 9.07 23.41 -16.71
N ASP A 58 8.39 24.51 -17.05
CA ASP A 58 7.39 25.12 -16.19
C ASP A 58 6.19 24.19 -15.97
N GLN A 59 5.74 23.46 -16.98
CA GLN A 59 4.70 22.42 -16.83
C GLN A 59 5.13 21.31 -15.89
N ILE A 60 6.35 20.79 -16.01
CA ILE A 60 6.89 19.75 -15.11
C ILE A 60 6.97 20.26 -13.67
N GLN A 61 7.49 21.47 -13.46
CA GLN A 61 7.58 22.07 -12.13
C GLN A 61 6.19 22.38 -11.53
N LYS A 62 5.19 22.68 -12.38
CA LYS A 62 3.81 22.82 -11.93
C LYS A 62 3.19 21.49 -11.55
N LEU A 63 3.53 20.37 -12.21
CA LEU A 63 3.08 19.03 -11.80
C LEU A 63 3.59 18.66 -10.41
N GLU A 64 4.85 18.98 -10.09
CA GLU A 64 5.41 18.78 -8.74
C GLU A 64 4.67 19.60 -7.67
N LYS A 65 4.13 20.76 -8.05
CA LYS A 65 3.40 21.66 -7.13
C LYS A 65 1.91 21.37 -7.07
N SER A 66 1.32 20.90 -8.17
CA SER A 66 -0.08 20.52 -8.24
C SER A 66 -0.20 19.09 -7.70
N ASN A 67 -0.36 18.97 -6.39
CA ASN A 67 -0.69 17.76 -5.65
C ASN A 67 -1.98 17.01 -6.12
N TYR A 68 -2.56 17.36 -7.27
CA TYR A 68 -3.92 17.01 -7.66
C TYR A 68 -4.08 15.53 -8.07
N PHE A 69 -3.10 14.95 -8.76
CA PHE A 69 -3.12 13.52 -9.12
C PHE A 69 -2.57 12.62 -8.01
N SER A 70 -1.66 13.15 -7.18
CA SER A 70 -1.07 12.42 -6.08
C SER A 70 -2.04 12.27 -4.90
N LEU A 71 -2.80 13.32 -4.55
CA LEU A 71 -3.67 13.28 -3.38
C LEU A 71 -4.74 12.19 -3.47
N ASP A 72 -5.40 12.03 -4.62
CA ASP A 72 -6.51 11.06 -4.74
C ASP A 72 -6.03 9.61 -4.58
N LEU A 73 -4.91 9.22 -5.21
CA LEU A 73 -4.37 7.86 -5.06
C LEU A 73 -3.79 7.63 -3.66
N PHE A 74 -3.14 8.63 -3.05
CA PHE A 74 -2.65 8.53 -1.67
C PHE A 74 -3.80 8.42 -0.67
N ASP A 75 -4.89 9.17 -0.88
CA ASP A 75 -6.09 9.11 -0.06
C ASP A 75 -6.77 7.73 -0.19
N GLN A 76 -6.84 7.16 -1.39
CA GLN A 76 -7.32 5.79 -1.61
C GLN A 76 -6.47 4.74 -0.87
N ILE A 77 -5.13 4.89 -0.87
CA ILE A 77 -4.23 4.00 -0.10
C ILE A 77 -4.49 4.14 1.41
N GLU A 78 -4.63 5.37 1.91
CA GLU A 78 -4.91 5.60 3.34
C GLU A 78 -6.30 5.13 3.76
N GLU A 79 -7.32 5.27 2.90
CA GLU A 79 -8.64 4.71 3.14
C GLU A 79 -8.59 3.17 3.17
N TRP A 80 -7.94 2.55 2.19
CA TRP A 80 -7.77 1.10 2.15
C TRP A 80 -7.10 0.59 3.43
N LYS A 81 -6.02 1.26 3.86
CA LYS A 81 -5.30 0.94 5.11
C LYS A 81 -6.22 1.02 6.33
N LYS A 82 -7.01 2.09 6.47
CA LYS A 82 -7.99 2.24 7.57
C LYS A 82 -9.01 1.10 7.57
N ILE A 83 -9.53 0.73 6.40
CA ILE A 83 -10.51 -0.35 6.26
C ILE A 83 -9.91 -1.70 6.69
N ILE A 84 -8.68 -2.00 6.25
CA ILE A 84 -8.00 -3.27 6.58
C ILE A 84 -7.70 -3.36 8.07
N ILE A 85 -7.18 -2.30 8.71
CA ILE A 85 -6.92 -2.27 10.16
C ILE A 85 -8.22 -2.55 10.93
N ASN A 86 -9.30 -1.85 10.61
CA ASN A 86 -10.60 -2.05 11.25
C ASN A 86 -11.14 -3.50 11.06
N LYS A 87 -10.88 -4.12 9.91
CA LYS A 87 -11.26 -5.53 9.70
C LYS A 87 -10.45 -6.47 10.59
N ILE A 88 -9.15 -6.25 10.72
CA ILE A 88 -8.27 -7.05 11.59
C ILE A 88 -8.71 -6.91 13.04
N GLU A 89 -8.96 -5.69 13.51
CA GLU A 89 -9.44 -5.40 14.86
C GLU A 89 -10.75 -6.16 15.15
N LYS A 90 -11.73 -6.09 14.26
CA LYS A 90 -13.02 -6.81 14.42
C LYS A 90 -12.85 -8.33 14.48
N VAL A 91 -11.93 -8.89 13.71
CA VAL A 91 -11.65 -10.33 13.74
C VAL A 91 -10.97 -10.71 15.06
N ALA A 92 -10.01 -9.92 15.52
CA ALA A 92 -9.34 -10.13 16.80
C ALA A 92 -10.34 -10.03 17.98
N GLU A 93 -11.20 -9.01 17.99
CA GLU A 93 -12.26 -8.86 18.99
C GLU A 93 -13.19 -10.07 19.00
N ARG A 94 -13.62 -10.55 17.83
CA ARG A 94 -14.47 -11.75 17.77
C ARG A 94 -13.78 -12.97 18.35
N ALA A 95 -12.51 -13.21 17.98
CA ALA A 95 -11.74 -14.33 18.51
C ALA A 95 -11.58 -14.25 20.04
N HIS A 96 -11.37 -13.04 20.58
CA HIS A 96 -11.36 -12.82 22.03
C HIS A 96 -12.69 -13.17 22.69
N HIS A 97 -13.81 -12.73 22.11
CA HIS A 97 -15.14 -13.05 22.64
C HIS A 97 -15.42 -14.55 22.59
N GLU A 98 -15.07 -15.23 21.51
CA GLU A 98 -15.21 -16.69 21.39
C GLU A 98 -14.39 -17.42 22.46
N LEU A 99 -13.15 -16.98 22.71
CA LEU A 99 -12.31 -17.53 23.77
C LEU A 99 -12.94 -17.35 25.15
N ILE A 100 -13.43 -16.14 25.47
CA ILE A 100 -14.11 -15.87 26.74
C ILE A 100 -15.34 -16.77 26.91
N GLN A 101 -16.14 -16.97 25.86
CA GLN A 101 -17.30 -17.85 25.89
C GLN A 101 -16.93 -19.31 26.14
N LEU A 102 -15.83 -19.80 25.56
CA LEU A 102 -15.33 -21.16 25.81
C LEU A 102 -14.93 -21.33 27.28
N ILE A 103 -14.20 -20.34 27.83
CA ILE A 103 -13.79 -20.32 29.24
C ILE A 103 -15.02 -20.30 30.15
N ASP A 104 -15.96 -19.40 29.90
CA ASP A 104 -17.19 -19.27 30.69
C ASP A 104 -18.04 -20.54 30.65
N LYS A 105 -18.18 -21.16 29.47
CA LYS A 105 -18.92 -22.43 29.32
C LYS A 105 -18.30 -23.54 30.17
N GLN A 106 -16.97 -23.63 30.19
CA GLN A 106 -16.29 -24.62 31.00
C GLN A 106 -16.40 -24.31 32.50
N ARG A 107 -16.26 -23.04 32.89
CA ARG A 107 -16.50 -22.59 34.28
C ARG A 107 -17.89 -23.03 34.75
N ILE A 108 -18.94 -22.71 33.97
CA ILE A 108 -20.33 -23.09 34.28
C ILE A 108 -20.48 -24.61 34.40
N LYS A 109 -19.84 -25.39 33.53
CA LYS A 109 -19.88 -26.85 33.59
C LYS A 109 -19.29 -27.38 34.90
N ILE A 110 -18.11 -26.89 35.30
CA ILE A 110 -17.44 -27.28 36.55
C ILE A 110 -18.29 -26.87 37.76
N THR A 111 -18.81 -25.64 37.78
CA THR A 111 -19.69 -25.16 38.86
C THR A 111 -20.92 -26.06 39.03
N LYS A 112 -21.58 -26.45 37.93
CA LYS A 112 -22.74 -27.35 37.97
C LYS A 112 -22.40 -28.75 38.49
N GLN A 113 -21.19 -29.25 38.25
CA GLN A 113 -20.73 -30.53 38.81
C GLN A 113 -20.46 -30.45 40.32
N LEU A 114 -20.02 -29.29 40.81
CA LEU A 114 -19.77 -29.05 42.24
C LEU A 114 -21.03 -28.81 43.06
N GLU A 115 -22.10 -28.27 42.47
CA GLU A 115 -23.38 -28.02 43.16
C GLU A 115 -23.95 -29.25 43.92
N PRO A 116 -24.12 -30.43 43.30
CA PRO A 116 -24.68 -31.59 43.99
C PRO A 116 -23.76 -32.08 45.12
N ILE A 117 -22.44 -32.06 44.91
CA ILE A 117 -21.44 -32.43 45.93
C ILE A 117 -21.53 -31.47 47.12
N THR A 118 -21.66 -30.16 46.84
CA THR A 118 -21.81 -29.14 47.89
C THR A 118 -23.08 -29.38 48.72
N LYS A 119 -24.19 -29.75 48.08
CA LYS A 119 -25.43 -30.10 48.78
C LYS A 119 -25.28 -31.38 49.62
N GLU A 120 -24.63 -32.39 49.06
CA GLU A 120 -24.36 -33.67 49.74
C GLU A 120 -23.49 -33.46 50.98
N ILE A 121 -22.41 -32.69 50.87
CA ILE A 121 -21.53 -32.33 52.00
C ILE A 121 -22.32 -31.61 53.10
N ARG A 122 -23.13 -30.60 52.75
CA ARG A 122 -23.93 -29.86 53.73
C ARG A 122 -24.92 -30.77 54.45
N TYR A 123 -25.61 -31.63 53.72
CA TYR A 123 -26.54 -32.60 54.30
C TYR A 123 -25.85 -33.54 55.29
N LEU A 124 -24.71 -34.13 54.92
CA LEU A 124 -23.95 -35.02 55.82
C LEU A 124 -23.38 -34.29 57.05
N GLN A 125 -23.03 -33.01 56.91
CA GLN A 125 -22.58 -32.16 58.02
C GLN A 125 -23.73 -31.83 58.98
N GLU A 126 -24.91 -31.50 58.45
CA GLU A 126 -26.09 -31.16 59.25
C GLU A 126 -26.65 -32.36 60.03
N GLU A 127 -26.64 -33.54 59.42
CA GLU A 127 -27.11 -34.77 60.04
C GLU A 127 -26.07 -35.42 60.97
N GLU A 128 -24.83 -34.91 61.01
CA GLU A 128 -23.67 -35.49 61.71
C GLU A 128 -23.48 -37.00 61.43
N ASN A 129 -23.93 -37.46 60.25
CA ASN A 129 -24.03 -38.87 59.91
C ASN A 129 -23.27 -39.14 58.62
N PHE A 130 -21.96 -39.32 58.75
CA PHE A 130 -21.08 -39.68 57.65
C PHE A 130 -20.36 -40.99 57.97
N LEU A 131 -20.28 -41.86 56.96
CA LEU A 131 -19.52 -43.11 57.02
C LEU A 131 -18.24 -42.99 56.19
N GLU A 132 -17.27 -43.86 56.44
CA GLU A 132 -16.02 -43.91 55.67
C GLU A 132 -16.27 -44.00 54.17
N ASN A 133 -17.27 -44.80 53.76
CA ASN A 133 -17.66 -44.94 52.36
C ASN A 133 -18.19 -43.62 51.73
N ASP A 134 -18.85 -42.75 52.50
CA ASP A 134 -19.31 -41.46 52.00
C ASP A 134 -18.13 -40.50 51.80
N ILE A 135 -17.15 -40.54 52.70
CA ILE A 135 -15.90 -39.77 52.60
C ILE A 135 -15.12 -40.20 51.35
N ASP A 136 -14.91 -41.50 51.16
CA ASP A 136 -14.18 -42.03 50.00
C ASP A 136 -14.89 -41.68 48.69
N ARG A 137 -16.22 -41.86 48.62
CA ARG A 137 -17.02 -41.49 47.44
C ARG A 137 -16.92 -40.00 47.11
N LEU A 138 -17.02 -39.12 48.11
CA LEU A 138 -16.92 -37.68 47.90
C LEU A 138 -15.53 -37.26 47.45
N LYS A 139 -14.49 -37.91 48.00
CA LYS A 139 -13.11 -37.68 47.61
C LYS A 139 -12.88 -38.05 46.14
N GLU A 140 -13.36 -39.21 45.70
CA GLU A 140 -13.28 -39.62 44.29
C GLU A 140 -13.96 -38.60 43.36
N LYS A 141 -15.18 -38.16 43.68
CA LYS A 141 -15.89 -37.15 42.89
C LYS A 141 -15.13 -35.81 42.82
N LEU A 142 -14.51 -35.39 43.92
CA LEU A 142 -13.70 -34.16 43.96
C LEU A 142 -12.42 -34.29 43.13
N GLU A 143 -11.74 -35.45 43.19
CA GLU A 143 -10.56 -35.74 42.37
C GLU A 143 -10.88 -35.74 40.87
N GLU A 144 -12.04 -36.25 40.45
CA GLU A 144 -12.49 -36.19 39.05
C GLU A 144 -12.71 -34.75 38.56
N ILE A 145 -13.35 -33.92 39.37
CA ILE A 145 -13.56 -32.51 39.06
C ILE A 145 -12.23 -31.76 39.01
N GLN A 146 -11.33 -32.05 39.94
CA GLN A 146 -9.99 -31.47 39.96
C GLN A 146 -9.22 -31.82 38.67
N LYS A 147 -9.22 -33.09 38.24
CA LYS A 147 -8.62 -33.49 36.96
C LYS A 147 -9.25 -32.77 35.77
N THR A 148 -10.56 -32.57 35.78
CA THR A 148 -11.28 -31.83 34.72
C THR A 148 -10.84 -30.36 34.67
N LEU A 149 -10.63 -29.73 35.83
CA LEU A 149 -10.12 -28.36 35.95
C LEU A 149 -8.66 -28.27 35.48
N GLU A 150 -7.80 -29.18 35.91
CA GLU A 150 -6.39 -29.24 35.52
C GLU A 150 -6.23 -29.46 34.01
N GLN A 151 -6.99 -30.38 33.42
CA GLN A 151 -7.01 -30.62 31.97
C GLN A 151 -7.43 -29.38 31.19
N PHE A 152 -8.35 -28.58 31.72
CA PHE A 152 -8.77 -27.33 31.09
C PHE A 152 -7.66 -26.28 31.14
N ILE A 153 -7.07 -26.06 32.31
CA ILE A 153 -5.95 -25.12 32.51
C ILE A 153 -4.73 -25.52 31.64
N GLN A 154 -4.44 -26.81 31.53
CA GLN A 154 -3.37 -27.34 30.67
C GLN A 154 -3.74 -27.31 29.18
N LYS A 155 -5.02 -27.42 28.81
CA LYS A 155 -5.46 -27.21 27.43
C LYS A 155 -5.39 -25.76 27.01
N ASP A 156 -5.56 -24.78 27.88
CA ASP A 156 -5.38 -23.37 27.52
C ASP A 156 -3.92 -22.99 27.25
N THR A 157 -2.95 -23.81 27.69
CA THR A 157 -1.53 -23.68 27.29
C THR A 157 -1.22 -24.40 25.97
N ASN A 158 -2.07 -25.33 25.53
CA ASN A 158 -1.86 -26.17 24.34
C ASN A 158 -2.88 -25.96 23.21
N ASN A 159 -3.96 -25.22 23.44
CA ASN A 159 -4.92 -24.81 22.42
C ASN A 159 -4.18 -23.84 21.50
N THR A 160 -3.76 -24.37 20.36
CA THR A 160 -3.10 -23.60 19.32
C THR A 160 -4.08 -22.56 18.82
N ILE A 161 -3.94 -21.30 19.25
CA ILE A 161 -4.54 -20.19 18.53
C ILE A 161 -3.88 -20.21 17.16
N ILE A 162 -4.59 -20.70 16.15
CA ILE A 162 -4.05 -20.77 14.80
C ILE A 162 -4.17 -19.37 14.19
N ILE A 163 -3.11 -18.59 14.31
CA ILE A 163 -3.00 -17.27 13.70
C ILE A 163 -2.37 -17.45 12.32
N TYR A 164 -3.17 -17.40 11.25
CA TYR A 164 -2.72 -17.56 9.87
C TYR A 164 -2.10 -16.28 9.28
N ASN A 165 -1.24 -15.60 10.04
CA ASN A 165 -0.69 -14.31 9.61
C ASN A 165 0.16 -14.42 8.33
N ASP A 166 0.88 -15.53 8.16
CA ASP A 166 1.84 -15.74 7.08
C ASP A 166 1.20 -16.24 5.77
N GLN A 167 -0.11 -16.49 5.74
CA GLN A 167 -0.80 -16.98 4.54
C GLN A 167 -1.39 -15.86 3.67
N VAL A 168 -1.42 -14.63 4.18
CA VAL A 168 -1.91 -13.48 3.42
C VAL A 168 -0.74 -12.88 2.64
N ASP A 169 -0.77 -13.03 1.31
CA ASP A 169 0.15 -12.33 0.42
C ASP A 169 -0.27 -10.85 0.30
N TRP A 170 0.22 -10.03 1.23
CA TRP A 170 -0.10 -8.60 1.31
C TRP A 170 0.24 -7.83 0.03
N ASN A 171 1.25 -8.28 -0.73
CA ASN A 171 1.68 -7.64 -1.99
C ASN A 171 0.66 -7.82 -3.12
N ARG A 172 -0.29 -8.74 -2.98
CA ARG A 172 -1.41 -8.92 -3.92
C ARG A 172 -2.65 -8.13 -3.55
N LEU A 173 -2.71 -7.58 -2.34
CA LEU A 173 -3.89 -6.84 -1.88
C LEU A 173 -3.89 -5.39 -2.35
N ILE A 174 -2.72 -4.79 -2.55
CA ILE A 174 -2.55 -3.47 -3.15
C ILE A 174 -1.23 -3.41 -3.93
N TYR A 175 -1.27 -2.93 -5.17
CA TYR A 175 -0.08 -2.73 -6.00
C TYR A 175 -0.30 -1.56 -6.96
N ILE A 176 0.79 -0.92 -7.36
CA ILE A 176 0.78 0.17 -8.33
C ILE A 176 1.18 -0.41 -9.69
N GLN A 177 0.39 -0.12 -10.72
CA GLN A 177 0.69 -0.51 -12.09
C GLN A 177 0.79 0.75 -12.95
N GLU A 178 1.88 0.89 -13.69
CA GLU A 178 1.98 1.90 -14.73
C GLU A 178 1.18 1.44 -15.95
N GLU A 179 0.18 2.22 -16.37
CA GLU A 179 -0.42 2.01 -17.68
C GLU A 179 0.60 2.39 -18.75
N GLN A 180 1.18 1.39 -19.43
CA GLN A 180 1.95 1.65 -20.63
C GLN A 180 0.99 2.15 -21.73
N GLN A 181 0.94 3.47 -21.91
CA GLN A 181 0.36 4.04 -23.10
C GLN A 181 1.22 3.63 -24.30
N ASN A 182 0.75 2.63 -25.04
CA ASN A 182 1.25 2.32 -26.36
C ASN A 182 1.01 3.54 -27.27
N CYS A 183 2.01 4.41 -27.40
CA CYS A 183 2.06 5.39 -28.48
C CYS A 183 2.07 4.63 -29.82
N LYS A 184 0.97 4.74 -30.57
CA LYS A 184 0.88 4.36 -31.98
C LYS A 184 1.32 5.53 -32.86
#